data_AF-A0A1G5F6W4-F1
#
_entry.id   AF-A0A1G5F6W4-F1
#
_cell.length_a   1.000
_cell.length_b   1.000
_cell.length_c   1.000
_cell.angle_alpha   90.00
_cell.angle_beta   90.00
_cell.angle_gamma   90.00
#
_symmetry.space_group_name_H-M   'P 1'
#
loop_
_entity.id
_entity.type
_entity.pdbx_description
1 polymer ?
#
loop_
_entity_poly.entity_id
_entity_poly.type
_entity_poly.pdbx_seq_one_letter_code
_entity_poly.pdbx_strand_id
1 'polypeptide(L)'
;MIEFDPVLYVSPGLKDQKVEICEKLMCRETVTGIYIIYLNLSTGLPEAIPSLQIGQKYYEEHRTHVVGLAESYELTLNYLANAARERYGL
;
A
#
# COMPACT_ATOMS: atom_id res chain seq x y z
N MET A 1 2.12 5.51 12.45
CA MET A 1 2.97 6.42 11.62
C MET A 1 3.13 5.76 10.26
N ILE A 2 2.80 6.45 9.16
CA ILE A 2 2.85 5.90 7.80
C ILE A 2 4.19 6.26 7.17
N GLU A 3 4.83 5.28 6.53
CA GLU A 3 6.06 5.48 5.77
C GLU A 3 5.93 4.84 4.40
N PHE A 4 6.62 5.39 3.41
CA PHE A 4 6.56 4.92 2.04
C PHE A 4 7.91 4.36 1.62
N ASP A 5 7.87 3.23 0.93
CA ASP A 5 9.05 2.64 0.32
C ASP A 5 9.63 3.57 -0.77
N PRO A 6 10.96 3.78 -0.84
CA PRO A 6 11.57 4.55 -1.91
C PRO A 6 11.23 4.03 -3.32
N VAL A 7 11.02 2.72 -3.45
CA VAL A 7 10.66 2.03 -4.69
C VAL A 7 9.18 1.63 -4.65
N LEU A 8 8.33 2.58 -4.23
CA LEU A 8 6.89 2.38 -4.14
C LEU A 8 6.30 1.89 -5.48
N TYR A 9 5.67 0.72 -5.45
CA TYR A 9 4.85 0.27 -6.57
C TYR A 9 3.61 1.16 -6.69
N VAL A 10 3.41 1.73 -7.86
CA VAL A 10 2.21 2.52 -8.14
C VAL A 10 1.60 1.98 -9.42
N SER A 11 0.34 1.60 -9.32
CA SER A 11 -0.43 1.18 -10.47
C SER A 11 -0.51 2.27 -11.55
N PRO A 12 -0.68 1.90 -12.83
CA PRO A 12 -0.64 2.87 -13.93
C PRO A 12 -1.64 4.02 -13.79
N GLY A 13 -2.86 3.77 -13.32
CA GLY A 13 -3.90 4.79 -13.17
C GLY A 13 -3.63 5.82 -12.08
N LEU A 14 -2.68 5.56 -11.17
CA LEU A 14 -2.34 6.45 -10.05
C LEU A 14 -1.00 7.18 -10.25
N LYS A 15 -0.30 6.92 -11.35
CA LYS A 15 1.08 7.40 -11.56
C LYS A 15 1.21 8.92 -11.41
N ASP A 16 0.29 9.69 -12.00
CA ASP A 16 0.31 11.16 -11.98
C ASP A 16 -0.17 11.75 -10.64
N GLN A 17 -0.88 10.96 -9.84
CA GLN A 17 -1.43 11.35 -8.54
C GLN A 17 -0.59 10.85 -7.35
N LYS A 18 0.49 10.10 -7.61
CA LYS A 18 1.33 9.45 -6.58
C LYS A 18 1.70 10.41 -5.45
N VAL A 19 2.24 11.58 -5.79
CA VAL A 19 2.76 12.54 -4.80
C VAL A 19 1.63 13.05 -3.91
N GLU A 20 0.53 13.50 -4.52
CA GLU A 20 -0.65 14.00 -3.80
C GLU A 20 -1.25 12.93 -2.86
N ILE A 21 -1.37 11.69 -3.34
CA ILE A 21 -1.89 10.58 -2.53
C ILE A 21 -0.98 10.32 -1.33
N CYS A 22 0.33 10.25 -1.54
CA CYS A 22 1.28 10.04 -0.45
C CYS A 22 1.22 11.17 0.58
N GLU A 23 1.17 12.43 0.14
CA GLU A 23 1.04 13.61 1.01
C GLU A 23 -0.23 13.56 1.85
N LYS A 24 -1.38 13.30 1.22
CA LYS A 24 -2.66 13.15 1.93
C LYS A 24 -2.60 12.05 2.98
N LEU A 25 -2.05 10.89 2.64
CA LEU A 25 -1.91 9.78 3.59
C LEU A 25 -0.97 10.13 4.75
N MET A 26 0.15 10.82 4.50
CA MET A 26 1.04 11.30 5.57
C MET A 26 0.34 12.31 6.50
N CYS A 27 -0.48 13.18 5.93
CA CYS A 27 -1.29 14.16 6.66
C CYS A 27 -2.55 13.57 7.32
N ARG A 28 -2.79 12.25 7.20
CA ARG A 28 -3.99 11.55 7.69
C ARG A 28 -5.30 12.04 7.07
N GLU A 29 -5.21 12.58 5.86
CA GLU A 29 -6.39 12.93 5.08
C GLU A 29 -7.03 11.67 4.51
N THR A 30 -8.36 11.71 4.34
CA THR A 30 -9.10 10.58 3.79
C THR A 30 -8.86 10.51 2.28
N VAL A 31 -8.16 9.47 1.84
CA VAL A 31 -8.08 9.07 0.43
C VAL A 31 -9.04 7.91 0.22
N THR A 32 -9.82 7.92 -0.85
CA THR A 32 -10.79 6.87 -1.17
C THR A 32 -10.53 6.28 -2.54
N GLY A 33 -11.09 5.09 -2.81
CA GLY A 33 -10.98 4.45 -4.13
C GLY A 33 -9.61 3.86 -4.44
N ILE A 34 -8.72 3.72 -3.45
CA ILE A 34 -7.43 3.07 -3.62
C ILE A 34 -7.22 1.99 -2.54
N TYR A 35 -6.35 1.05 -2.89
CA TYR A 35 -5.79 0.03 -2.01
C TYR A 35 -4.36 0.42 -1.68
N ILE A 36 -4.03 0.29 -0.39
CA ILE A 36 -2.70 0.49 0.15
C ILE A 36 -2.10 -0.89 0.37
N ILE A 37 -0.96 -1.12 -0.27
CA ILE A 37 -0.18 -2.34 -0.12
C ILE A 37 0.92 -2.03 0.88
N TYR A 38 0.97 -2.77 1.98
CA TYR A 38 1.88 -2.52 3.10
C TYR A 38 2.64 -3.80 3.47
N LEU A 39 3.82 -3.66 4.05
CA LEU A 39 4.58 -4.78 4.57
C LEU A 39 4.06 -5.16 5.97
N ASN A 40 3.42 -6.33 6.10
CA ASN A 40 3.05 -6.84 7.41
C ASN A 40 4.29 -7.45 8.08
N LEU A 41 4.76 -6.82 9.15
CA LEU A 41 5.96 -7.25 9.89
C LEU A 41 5.78 -8.60 10.61
N SER A 42 4.54 -8.97 10.94
CA SER A 42 4.24 -10.24 11.63
C SER A 42 4.39 -11.44 10.70
N THR A 43 3.98 -11.29 9.44
CA THR A 43 4.04 -12.35 8.42
C THR A 43 5.28 -12.22 7.53
N GLY A 44 5.90 -11.03 7.49
CA GLY A 44 6.99 -10.69 6.60
C GLY A 44 6.56 -10.57 5.14
N LEU A 45 5.25 -10.51 4.86
CA LEU A 45 4.68 -10.49 3.52
C LEU A 45 3.94 -9.16 3.25
N PRO A 46 3.90 -8.72 1.99
CA PRO A 46 3.04 -7.62 1.61
C PRO A 46 1.57 -8.04 1.71
N GLU A 47 0.75 -7.15 2.23
CA GLU A 47 -0.70 -7.29 2.35
C GLU A 47 -1.36 -6.02 1.84
N ALA A 48 -2.67 -6.05 1.59
CA ALA A 48 -3.38 -4.90 1.06
C ALA A 48 -4.68 -4.61 1.80
N ILE A 49 -4.96 -3.32 1.96
CA ILE A 49 -6.17 -2.81 2.59
C ILE A 49 -6.77 -1.66 1.77
N PRO A 50 -8.09 -1.45 1.81
CA PRO A 50 -8.66 -0.19 1.36
C PRO A 50 -8.07 0.98 2.14
N SER A 51 -7.78 2.10 1.47
CA SER A 51 -7.19 3.29 2.11
C SER A 51 -8.00 3.84 3.28
N LEU A 52 -9.33 3.71 3.25
CA LEU A 52 -10.23 4.08 4.35
C LEU A 52 -9.92 3.35 5.66
N GLN A 53 -9.26 2.18 5.61
CA GLN A 53 -8.94 1.38 6.79
C GLN A 53 -7.62 1.76 7.43
N ILE A 54 -6.75 2.53 6.76
CA ILE A 54 -5.41 2.84 7.30
C ILE A 54 -5.45 3.72 8.55
N GLY A 55 -6.56 4.43 8.78
CA GLY A 55 -6.80 5.19 10.01
C GLY A 55 -7.36 4.35 11.16
N GLN A 56 -7.56 3.04 10.98
CA GLN A 56 -8.00 2.18 12.09
C GLN A 56 -6.87 2.02 13.10
N LYS A 57 -7.25 1.96 14.39
CA LYS A 57 -6.35 1.88 15.55
C LYS A 57 -5.19 0.90 15.35
N TYR A 58 -5.44 -0.28 14.78
CA TYR A 58 -4.40 -1.26 14.46
C TYR A 58 -3.26 -0.66 13.61
N TYR A 59 -3.57 -0.02 12.48
CA TYR A 59 -2.57 0.58 11.58
C TYR A 59 -1.99 1.88 12.10
N GLU A 60 -2.66 2.55 13.04
CA GLU A 60 -2.12 3.74 13.72
C GLU A 60 -1.05 3.37 14.75
N GLU A 61 -1.32 2.32 15.53
CA GLU A 61 -0.42 1.78 16.56
C GLU A 61 0.81 1.09 15.96
N HIS A 62 0.65 0.50 14.78
CA HIS A 62 1.76 -0.12 14.05
C HIS A 62 2.36 0.89 13.06
N ARG A 63 3.68 0.93 12.95
CA ARG A 63 4.35 1.70 11.89
C ARG A 63 4.04 1.03 10.55
N THR A 64 3.11 1.59 9.79
CA THR A 64 2.64 1.02 8.53
C THR A 64 3.63 1.41 7.43
N HIS A 65 4.41 0.44 6.96
CA HIS A 65 5.34 0.61 5.84
C HIS A 65 4.63 0.28 4.52
N VAL A 66 4.30 1.31 3.76
CA VAL A 66 3.58 1.22 2.49
C VAL A 66 4.56 0.93 1.36
N VAL A 67 4.34 -0.17 0.66
CA VAL A 67 5.15 -0.66 -0.46
C VAL A 67 4.45 -0.53 -1.81
N GLY A 68 3.14 -0.29 -1.82
CA GLY A 68 2.45 0.03 -3.05
C GLY A 68 1.07 0.67 -2.93
N LEU A 69 0.58 1.19 -4.05
CA LEU A 69 -0.73 1.82 -4.20
C LEU A 69 -1.41 1.30 -5.47
N ALA A 70 -2.69 0.95 -5.40
CA ALA A 70 -3.48 0.44 -6.52
C ALA A 70 -4.92 0.98 -6.52
N GLU A 71 -5.50 1.26 -7.70
CA GLU A 71 -6.88 1.71 -7.87
C GLU A 71 -7.91 0.58 -7.90
N SER A 72 -7.44 -0.68 -7.98
CA SER A 72 -8.32 -1.85 -8.04
C SER A 72 -7.79 -3.04 -7.27
N TYR A 73 -8.71 -3.91 -6.86
CA TYR A 73 -8.39 -5.17 -6.20
C TYR A 73 -7.61 -6.12 -7.12
N GLU A 74 -7.92 -6.14 -8.42
CA GLU A 74 -7.21 -6.97 -9.39
C GLU A 74 -5.73 -6.57 -9.53
N LEU A 75 -5.43 -5.27 -9.63
CA LEU A 75 -4.06 -4.78 -9.70
C LEU A 75 -3.29 -5.05 -8.41
N THR A 76 -3.99 -4.94 -7.28
CA THR A 76 -3.46 -5.31 -5.97
C THR A 76 -3.03 -6.78 -5.94
N LEU A 77 -3.90 -7.70 -6.39
CA LEU A 77 -3.59 -9.13 -6.47
C LEU A 77 -2.40 -9.41 -7.38
N ASN A 78 -2.34 -8.75 -8.54
CA ASN A 78 -1.23 -8.90 -9.48
C ASN A 78 0.10 -8.48 -8.86
N TYR A 79 0.13 -7.37 -8.12
CA TYR A 79 1.33 -6.97 -7.39
C TYR A 79 1.74 -8.00 -6.33
N LEU A 80 0.79 -8.44 -5.49
CA LEU A 80 1.07 -9.43 -4.45
C LEU A 80 1.56 -10.77 -5.04
N ALA A 81 0.98 -11.21 -6.15
CA ALA A 81 1.42 -12.40 -6.88
C ALA A 81 2.85 -12.24 -7.42
N ASN A 82 3.18 -11.08 -8.00
CA ASN A 82 4.54 -10.78 -8.45
C ASN A 82 5.55 -10.75 -7.30
N ALA A 83 5.21 -10.11 -6.18
CA ALA A 83 6.07 -10.06 -5.00
C ALA A 83 6.28 -11.46 -4.39
N ALA A 84 5.23 -12.29 -4.35
CA ALA A 84 5.35 -13.68 -3.95
C ALA A 84 6.25 -14.46 -4.92
N ARG A 85 6.11 -14.25 -6.23
CA ARG A 85 6.94 -14.89 -7.26
C ARG A 85 8.41 -14.54 -7.11
N GLU A 86 8.75 -13.26 -6.92
CA GLU A 86 10.13 -12.81 -6.71
C GLU A 86 10.76 -13.40 -5.45
N ARG A 87 9.96 -13.58 -4.39
CA ARG A 87 10.43 -14.13 -3.12
C ARG A 87 10.58 -15.65 -3.14
N TYR A 88 9.68 -16.36 -3.83
CA TYR A 88 9.59 -17.82 -3.77
C TYR A 88 10.01 -18.54 -5.06
N GLY A 89 10.28 -17.81 -6.15
CA GLY A 89 10.79 -18.37 -7.41
C GLY A 89 9.78 -19.21 -8.21
N LEU A 90 8.48 -18.91 -8.07
CA LEU A 90 7.40 -19.65 -8.73
C LEU A 90 7.22 -19.32 -10.23
#